data_AF-A0A9P4NPU4-F1
#
_entry.id   AF-A0A9P4NPU4-F1
#
_cell.length_a   1.000
_cell.length_b   1.000
_cell.length_c   1.000
_cell.angle_alpha   90.00
_cell.angle_beta   90.00
_cell.angle_gamma   90.00
#
_symmetry.space_group_name_H-M   'P 1'
#
loop_
_entity.id
_entity.type
_entity.pdbx_description
1 polymer ?
#
loop_
_entity_poly.entity_id
_entity_poly.type
_entity_poly.pdbx_seq_one_letter_code
_entity_poly.pdbx_strand_id
1 'polypeptide(L)'
;MTLNSSSAYKAPLIKIDDPGEAHVHGAYIVNLFTGHTLDQHSTAVGHDMQPHVGRLFPVHDENRFFYTGHNIDGELLDLIRMDKGVKSVRQERQGHWHTESCAYGILSERLNCTTLFQYTCAI
;
A
#
# COMPACT_ATOMS: atom_id res chain seq x y z
N MET A 1 -38.53 11.13 16.42
CA MET A 1 -37.10 10.86 16.72
C MET A 1 -36.68 9.71 15.83
N THR A 2 -35.92 9.98 14.77
CA THR A 2 -35.49 8.98 13.80
C THR A 2 -33.98 8.93 13.80
N LEU A 3 -33.44 7.74 14.08
CA LEU A 3 -32.03 7.45 14.29
C LEU A 3 -31.22 7.81 13.03
N ASN A 4 -30.43 8.87 13.13
CA ASN A 4 -29.42 9.20 12.13
C ASN A 4 -28.26 8.22 12.32
N SER A 5 -28.32 7.03 11.72
CA SER A 5 -27.18 6.12 11.66
C SER A 5 -26.15 6.70 10.69
N SER A 6 -25.40 7.70 11.15
CA SER A 6 -24.21 8.20 10.46
C SER A 6 -23.19 7.07 10.45
N SER A 7 -23.21 6.22 9.41
CA SER A 7 -22.11 5.29 9.16
C SER A 7 -20.81 6.10 9.14
N ALA A 8 -19.84 5.70 9.95
CA ALA A 8 -18.50 6.27 9.83
C ALA A 8 -18.02 6.08 8.38
N TYR A 9 -17.33 7.09 7.86
CA TYR A 9 -16.73 7.02 6.54
C TYR A 9 -15.80 5.80 6.45
N LYS A 10 -15.86 5.06 5.34
CA LYS A 10 -14.92 3.98 5.04
C LYS A 10 -14.65 3.95 3.54
N ALA A 11 -13.41 4.17 3.15
CA ALA A 11 -12.98 4.12 1.75
C ALA A 11 -13.31 2.76 1.13
N PRO A 12 -13.71 2.72 -0.16
CA PRO A 12 -14.00 1.48 -0.85
C PRO A 12 -12.74 0.60 -0.95
N LEU A 13 -12.91 -0.68 -0.66
CA LEU A 13 -11.88 -1.71 -0.88
C LEU A 13 -12.18 -2.41 -2.21
N ILE A 14 -11.32 -2.20 -3.19
CA ILE A 14 -11.39 -2.79 -4.52
C ILE A 14 -10.62 -4.12 -4.48
N LYS A 15 -11.37 -5.23 -4.51
CA LYS A 15 -10.80 -6.57 -4.55
C LYS A 15 -10.43 -6.96 -5.97
N ILE A 16 -9.50 -7.90 -6.09
CA ILE A 16 -9.22 -8.58 -7.35
C ILE A 16 -10.19 -9.75 -7.44
N ASP A 17 -11.15 -9.65 -8.36
CA ASP A 17 -12.21 -10.65 -8.53
C ASP A 17 -11.91 -11.64 -9.69
N ASP A 18 -10.70 -11.60 -10.27
CA ASP A 18 -10.32 -12.50 -11.34
C ASP A 18 -9.75 -13.82 -10.76
N PRO A 19 -10.37 -14.98 -11.02
CA PRO A 19 -9.89 -16.27 -10.51
C PRO A 19 -8.50 -16.67 -11.02
N GLY A 20 -7.97 -16.02 -12.06
CA GLY A 20 -6.61 -16.23 -12.56
C GLY A 20 -5.55 -15.32 -11.93
N GLU A 21 -5.95 -14.31 -11.15
CA GLU A 21 -5.04 -13.33 -10.57
C GLU A 21 -4.83 -13.58 -9.08
N ALA A 22 -3.63 -14.04 -8.73
CA ALA A 22 -3.21 -14.07 -7.35
C ALA A 22 -3.03 -12.63 -6.82
N HIS A 23 -3.29 -12.42 -5.54
CA HIS A 23 -3.05 -11.15 -4.86
C HIS A 23 -1.95 -11.33 -3.81
N VAL A 24 -1.21 -10.26 -3.54
CA VAL A 24 -0.18 -10.29 -2.52
C VAL A 24 -0.85 -10.03 -1.17
N HIS A 25 -0.85 -11.04 -0.30
CA HIS A 25 -1.42 -10.90 1.05
C HIS A 25 -0.72 -9.77 1.83
N GLY A 26 -1.52 -8.92 2.46
CA GLY A 26 -1.01 -7.78 3.23
C GLY A 26 -0.46 -6.64 2.40
N ALA A 27 -0.67 -6.65 1.07
CA ALA A 27 -0.23 -5.59 0.19
C ALA A 27 -1.38 -4.93 -0.59
N TYR A 28 -1.35 -3.60 -0.62
CA TYR A 28 -2.44 -2.78 -1.12
C TYR A 28 -1.93 -1.55 -1.85
N ILE A 29 -2.65 -1.08 -2.86
CA ILE A 29 -2.48 0.24 -3.45
C ILE A 29 -3.46 1.19 -2.75
N VAL A 30 -2.94 2.21 -2.09
CA VAL A 30 -3.73 3.22 -1.38
C VAL A 30 -3.70 4.52 -2.19
N ASN A 31 -4.87 4.95 -2.64
CA ASN A 31 -5.05 6.21 -3.38
C ASN A 31 -5.49 7.30 -2.41
N LEU A 32 -4.70 8.37 -2.28
CA LEU A 32 -5.04 9.53 -1.47
C LEU A 32 -5.69 10.63 -2.33
N PHE A 33 -6.55 11.43 -1.71
CA PHE A 33 -7.06 12.66 -2.33
C PHE A 33 -5.92 13.65 -2.57
N THR A 34 -6.08 14.47 -3.61
CA THR A 34 -5.14 15.55 -3.92
C THR A 34 -4.89 16.43 -2.70
N GLY A 35 -3.62 16.66 -2.38
CA GLY A 35 -3.21 17.51 -1.25
C GLY A 35 -3.23 16.85 0.13
N HIS A 36 -3.68 15.59 0.25
CA HIS A 36 -3.60 14.83 1.50
C HIS A 36 -2.25 14.12 1.60
N THR A 37 -1.36 14.58 2.47
CA THR A 37 0.03 14.10 2.57
C THR A 37 0.15 12.76 3.32
N LEU A 38 1.31 12.10 3.20
CA LEU A 38 1.58 10.88 3.97
C LEU A 38 1.60 11.18 5.48
N ASP A 39 2.12 12.32 5.92
CA ASP A 39 2.13 12.70 7.33
C ASP A 39 0.71 12.93 7.88
N GLN A 40 -0.16 13.55 7.07
CA GLN A 40 -1.58 13.71 7.41
C GLN A 40 -2.28 12.35 7.47
N HIS A 41 -1.93 11.44 6.56
CA HIS A 41 -2.42 10.08 6.56
C HIS A 41 -1.98 9.33 7.83
N SER A 42 -0.69 9.35 8.19
CA SER A 42 -0.16 8.76 9.43
C SER A 42 -0.87 9.29 10.67
N THR A 43 -1.10 10.61 10.72
CA THR A 43 -1.83 11.24 11.82
C THR A 43 -3.27 10.77 11.90
N ALA A 44 -3.97 10.65 10.76
CA ALA A 44 -5.37 10.22 10.70
C ALA A 44 -5.55 8.74 11.05
N VAL A 45 -4.61 7.89 10.66
CA VAL A 45 -4.58 6.46 11.01
C VAL A 45 -4.20 6.25 12.48
N GLY A 46 -3.46 7.19 13.08
CA GLY A 46 -2.90 7.05 14.43
C GLY A 46 -1.69 6.11 14.46
N HIS A 47 -1.05 5.90 13.31
CA HIS A 47 0.11 5.03 13.13
C HIS A 47 1.09 5.66 12.16
N ASP A 48 2.40 5.45 12.35
CA ASP A 48 3.37 5.86 11.36
C ASP A 48 3.25 4.96 10.11
N MET A 49 2.82 5.54 8.99
CA MET A 49 2.64 4.79 7.74
C MET A 49 3.94 4.62 6.96
N GLN A 50 5.00 5.35 7.29
CA GLN A 50 6.26 5.31 6.53
C GLN A 50 6.89 3.90 6.44
N PRO A 51 6.90 3.06 7.50
CA PRO A 51 7.41 1.68 7.43
C PRO A 51 6.61 0.76 6.49
N HIS A 52 5.35 1.12 6.22
CA HIS A 52 4.46 0.34 5.36
C HIS A 52 4.52 0.78 3.91
N VAL A 53 5.12 1.93 3.60
CA VAL A 53 5.19 2.47 2.24
C VAL A 53 6.33 1.81 1.46
N GLY A 54 5.99 1.10 0.39
CA GLY A 54 6.93 0.54 -0.58
C GLY A 54 7.34 1.57 -1.64
N ARG A 55 6.43 1.89 -2.57
CA ARG A 55 6.68 2.86 -3.65
C ARG A 55 5.62 3.94 -3.64
N LEU A 56 6.06 5.20 -3.74
CA LEU A 56 5.22 6.37 -3.97
C LEU A 56 5.17 6.67 -5.47
N PHE A 57 3.96 6.85 -6.00
CA PHE A 57 3.74 7.20 -7.39
C PHE A 57 3.11 8.58 -7.46
N PRO A 58 3.87 9.61 -7.88
CA PRO A 58 3.30 10.91 -8.17
C PRO A 58 2.45 10.81 -9.44
N VAL A 59 1.19 11.23 -9.35
CA VAL A 59 0.33 11.43 -10.53
C VAL A 59 0.49 12.88 -10.94
N HIS A 60 1.34 13.11 -11.94
CA HIS A 60 1.80 14.44 -12.38
C HIS A 60 0.67 15.42 -12.70
N ASP A 61 -0.49 14.94 -13.15
CA ASP A 61 -1.55 15.82 -13.67
C ASP A 61 -2.57 16.29 -12.62
N GLU A 62 -2.58 15.72 -11.41
CA GLU A 62 -3.63 16.04 -10.41
C GLU A 62 -3.10 16.27 -8.99
N ASN A 63 -1.78 16.37 -8.80
CA ASN A 63 -1.14 16.43 -7.47
C ASN A 63 -1.70 15.33 -6.54
N ARG A 64 -2.06 14.19 -7.14
CA ARG A 64 -2.48 12.96 -6.47
C ARG A 64 -1.25 12.10 -6.33
N PHE A 65 -1.19 11.33 -5.27
CA PHE A 65 -0.23 10.26 -5.18
C PHE A 65 -0.94 9.02 -4.65
N PHE A 66 -0.42 7.88 -5.07
CA PHE A 66 -0.76 6.61 -4.49
C PHE A 66 0.50 5.93 -4.03
N TYR A 67 0.37 5.08 -3.01
CA TYR A 67 1.49 4.27 -2.55
C TYR A 67 1.13 2.80 -2.54
N THR A 68 2.13 1.95 -2.77
CA THR A 68 2.03 0.53 -2.43
C THR A 68 2.33 0.38 -0.94
N GLY A 69 1.35 -0.13 -0.20
CA GLY A 69 1.46 -0.46 1.20
C GLY A 69 1.79 -1.95 1.36
N HIS A 70 2.73 -2.29 2.22
CA HIS A 70 3.11 -3.67 2.57
C HIS A 70 2.99 -3.89 4.08
N ASN A 71 2.91 -5.17 4.48
CA ASN A 71 2.72 -5.57 5.88
C ASN A 71 1.50 -4.91 6.54
N ILE A 72 0.42 -4.74 5.77
CA ILE A 72 -0.85 -4.18 6.26
C ILE A 72 -1.76 -5.33 6.66
N ASP A 73 -1.99 -5.48 7.96
CA ASP A 73 -2.95 -6.44 8.50
C ASP A 73 -4.40 -5.94 8.40
N GLY A 74 -5.35 -6.74 8.90
CA GLY A 74 -6.77 -6.41 8.83
C GLY A 74 -7.16 -5.18 9.66
N GLU A 75 -6.50 -4.95 10.80
CA GLU A 75 -6.79 -3.82 11.68
C GLU A 75 -6.25 -2.52 11.06
N LEU A 76 -4.99 -2.53 10.63
CA LEU A 76 -4.37 -1.40 9.95
C LEU A 76 -5.08 -1.08 8.64
N LEU A 77 -5.51 -2.08 7.87
CA LEU A 77 -6.33 -1.87 6.67
C LEU A 77 -7.62 -1.11 6.98
N ASP A 78 -8.28 -1.47 8.08
CA ASP A 78 -9.53 -0.84 8.47
C ASP A 78 -9.31 0.61 8.93
N LEU A 79 -8.23 0.89 9.67
CA LEU A 79 -7.85 2.24 10.06
C LEU A 79 -7.49 3.12 8.85
N ILE A 80 -6.69 2.60 7.90
CA ILE A 80 -6.38 3.27 6.63
C ILE A 80 -7.67 3.66 5.93
N ARG A 81 -8.64 2.75 5.83
CA ARG A 81 -9.91 3.02 5.14
C ARG A 81 -10.79 4.04 5.88
N MET A 82 -10.60 4.24 7.17
CA MET A 82 -11.36 5.25 7.93
C MET A 82 -10.82 6.67 7.72
N ASP A 83 -9.61 6.82 7.20
CA ASP A 83 -9.07 8.14 6.85
C ASP A 83 -9.85 8.75 5.68
N LYS A 84 -10.45 9.92 5.92
CA LYS A 84 -11.21 10.71 4.93
C LYS A 84 -10.35 11.20 3.77
N GLY A 85 -9.03 11.26 3.96
CA GLY A 85 -8.06 11.57 2.91
C GLY A 85 -7.80 10.40 1.95
N VAL A 86 -8.26 9.19 2.27
CA VAL A 86 -8.15 8.02 1.38
C VAL A 86 -9.34 7.97 0.44
N LYS A 87 -9.08 7.98 -0.87
CA LYS A 87 -10.09 7.86 -1.92
C LYS A 87 -10.52 6.41 -2.16
N SER A 88 -9.56 5.48 -2.14
CA SER A 88 -9.82 4.05 -2.34
C SER A 88 -8.61 3.23 -1.92
N VAL A 89 -8.86 1.98 -1.52
CA VAL A 89 -7.82 0.97 -1.33
C VAL A 89 -8.04 -0.16 -2.31
N ARG A 90 -7.00 -0.66 -2.96
CA ARG A 90 -7.07 -1.78 -3.91
C ARG A 90 -6.10 -2.87 -3.47
N GLN A 91 -6.48 -4.13 -3.56
CA GLN A 91 -5.53 -5.23 -3.36
C GLN A 91 -4.42 -5.17 -4.40
N GLU A 92 -3.18 -5.39 -3.98
CA GLU A 92 -2.07 -5.49 -4.93
C GLU A 92 -2.14 -6.81 -5.69
N ARG A 93 -2.15 -6.71 -7.03
CA ARG A 93 -2.10 -7.88 -7.92
C ARG A 93 -0.71 -8.47 -7.85
N GLN A 94 -0.61 -9.80 -7.78
CA GLN A 94 0.63 -10.52 -7.99
C GLN A 94 1.00 -10.45 -9.48
N GLY A 95 1.47 -9.27 -9.91
CA GLY A 95 2.02 -9.05 -11.23
C GLY A 95 3.51 -9.39 -11.25
N HIS A 96 4.02 -9.72 -12.43
CA HIS A 96 5.43 -10.01 -12.74
C HIS A 96 6.34 -8.76 -12.60
N TRP A 97 6.15 -7.93 -11.57
CA TRP A 97 6.91 -6.72 -11.29
C TRP A 97 7.95 -6.92 -10.17
N HIS A 98 8.05 -8.13 -9.60
CA HIS A 98 9.07 -8.46 -8.61
C HIS A 98 10.50 -8.55 -9.15
N THR A 99 10.75 -8.36 -10.45
CA THR A 99 12.09 -8.43 -11.03
C THR A 99 12.86 -7.10 -11.05
N GLU A 100 12.26 -5.95 -10.71
CA GLU A 100 12.96 -4.65 -10.86
C GLU A 100 12.93 -3.72 -9.64
N SER A 101 12.72 -4.25 -8.43
CA SER A 101 12.94 -3.49 -7.18
C SER A 101 14.28 -3.77 -6.49
N CYS A 102 15.27 -4.27 -7.24
CA CYS A 102 16.69 -4.24 -6.85
C CYS A 102 17.50 -3.14 -7.55
N ALA A 103 16.90 -2.32 -8.43
CA ALA A 103 17.67 -1.44 -9.32
C ALA A 103 17.82 0.03 -8.86
N TYR A 104 17.34 0.42 -7.68
CA TYR A 104 17.57 1.77 -7.14
C TYR A 104 18.16 1.79 -5.72
N GLY A 105 19.02 0.80 -5.46
CA GLY A 105 19.95 0.82 -4.35
C GLY A 105 21.22 0.09 -4.78
N ILE A 106 22.24 0.87 -5.15
CA ILE A 106 23.62 0.45 -5.42
C ILE A 106 23.88 -0.01 -6.88
N LEU A 107 24.53 0.89 -7.63
CA LEU A 107 25.48 0.50 -8.66
C LEU A 107 26.51 -0.45 -8.04
N SER A 108 26.39 -1.76 -8.26
CA SER A 108 27.44 -2.58 -8.88
C SER A 108 27.14 -4.07 -8.73
N GLU A 109 27.33 -4.77 -9.85
CA GLU A 109 27.64 -6.21 -9.96
C GLU A 109 26.48 -7.21 -9.79
N ARG A 110 25.86 -7.50 -10.94
CA ARG A 110 25.73 -8.86 -11.50
C ARG A 110 25.59 -9.98 -10.48
N LEU A 111 24.38 -10.27 -9.98
CA LEU A 111 24.08 -11.62 -9.49
C LEU A 111 22.71 -12.10 -9.95
N ASN A 112 22.75 -13.24 -10.63
CA ASN A 112 21.64 -13.90 -11.27
C ASN A 112 20.57 -14.36 -10.28
N CYS A 113 19.34 -14.19 -10.74
CA CYS A 113 18.10 -14.68 -10.16
C CYS A 113 18.05 -16.22 -10.16
N THR A 114 18.57 -16.90 -9.13
CA THR A 114 18.14 -18.29 -8.77
C THR A 114 18.63 -18.80 -7.41
N THR A 115 19.43 -18.05 -6.66
CA THR A 115 20.01 -18.58 -5.43
C THR A 115 19.92 -17.52 -4.36
N LEU A 116 19.07 -17.75 -3.36
CA LEU A 116 19.34 -17.52 -1.94
C LEU A 116 18.08 -17.82 -1.12
N PHE A 117 17.68 -19.10 -1.13
CA PHE A 117 17.33 -19.75 0.12
C PHE A 117 18.55 -19.62 1.05
N GLN A 118 18.29 -19.36 2.34
CA GLN A 118 19.29 -19.25 3.41
C GLN A 118 20.07 -17.94 3.39
N TYR A 119 19.74 -17.01 4.29
CA TYR A 119 20.68 -16.61 5.33
C TYR A 119 19.92 -16.13 6.57
N THR A 120 20.16 -16.86 7.66
CA THR A 120 19.76 -16.59 9.02
C THR A 120 20.34 -15.28 9.53
N CYS A 121 19.56 -14.53 10.31
CA CYS A 121 20.04 -13.47 11.17
C CYS A 121 21.16 -13.98 12.09
N ALA A 122 22.29 -13.28 12.14
CA ALA A 122 23.22 -13.35 13.25
C ALA A 122 23.97 -12.01 13.39
N ILE A 123 23.52 -11.26 14.41
CA ILE A 123 24.16 -10.24 15.26
C ILE A 123 24.74 -9.00 14.57
#